data_AF-A0A3D5NPV6-F1
#
_entry.id   AF-A0A3D5NPV6-F1
#
_cell.length_a   1.000
_cell.length_b   1.000
_cell.length_c   1.000
_cell.angle_alpha   90.00
_cell.angle_beta   90.00
_cell.angle_gamma   90.00
#
_symmetry.space_group_name_H-M   'P 1'
#
loop_
_entity.id
_entity.type
_entity.pdbx_description
1 polymer ?
#
loop_
_entity_poly.entity_id
_entity_poly.type
_entity_poly.pdbx_seq_one_letter_code
_entity_poly.pdbx_strand_id
1 'polypeptide(L)'
;MTSNVVGGLSLLIVWILSVLVYKGLYWPYRENRYIDLPNRIIFQKRWAVLMSLLAAIMFFTQFVLLYTNNRLWVKAGYALGITVFILFIVNHYTFIMQKNQNPMK
;
A
#
# COMPACT_ATOMS: atom_id res chain seq x y z
N MET A 1 -2.39 27.05 10.90
CA MET A 1 -2.20 25.97 11.89
C MET A 1 -2.99 24.69 11.55
N THR A 2 -4.18 24.78 10.95
CA THR A 2 -5.00 23.62 10.57
C THR A 2 -4.40 22.72 9.46
N SER A 3 -3.59 23.27 8.56
CA SER A 3 -2.98 22.53 7.44
C SER A 3 -1.99 21.42 7.84
N ASN A 4 -1.20 21.63 8.90
CA ASN A 4 -0.25 20.62 9.40
C ASN A 4 -0.96 19.47 10.14
N VAL A 5 -2.08 19.78 10.80
CA VAL A 5 -2.91 18.79 11.51
C VAL A 5 -3.58 17.85 10.50
N VAL A 6 -4.08 18.38 9.38
CA VAL A 6 -4.70 17.60 8.31
C VAL A 6 -3.68 16.71 7.60
N GLY A 7 -2.44 17.20 7.37
CA GLY A 7 -1.35 16.40 6.81
C GLY A 7 -0.90 15.25 7.74
N GLY A 8 -0.80 15.53 9.05
CA GLY A 8 -0.47 14.51 10.05
C GLY A 8 -1.56 13.44 10.19
N LEU A 9 -2.83 13.84 10.20
CA LEU A 9 -3.97 12.91 10.25
C LEU A 9 -4.05 12.01 9.02
N SER A 10 -3.77 12.54 7.82
CA SER A 10 -3.82 11.74 6.60
C SER A 10 -2.68 10.71 6.53
N LEU A 11 -1.48 11.05 7.00
CA LEU A 11 -0.39 10.07 7.18
C LEU A 11 -0.74 8.99 8.20
N LEU A 12 -1.38 9.36 9.32
CA LEU A 12 -1.83 8.42 10.35
C LEU A 12 -2.89 7.46 9.80
N ILE A 13 -3.86 7.95 9.03
CA ILE A 13 -4.90 7.13 8.39
C ILE A 13 -4.29 6.15 7.39
N VAL A 14 -3.34 6.61 6.56
CA VAL A 14 -2.61 5.72 5.64
C VAL A 14 -1.85 4.65 6.41
N TRP A 15 -1.22 4.99 7.53
CA TRP A 15 -0.53 4.04 8.39
C TRP A 15 -1.49 3.01 9.02
N ILE A 16 -2.63 3.44 9.56
CA ILE A 16 -3.64 2.54 10.16
C ILE A 16 -4.21 1.59 9.10
N LEU A 17 -4.60 2.12 7.94
CA LEU A 17 -5.09 1.30 6.83
C LEU A 17 -4.02 0.31 6.37
N SER A 18 -2.75 0.73 6.36
CA SER A 18 -1.63 -0.17 6.07
C SER A 18 -1.58 -1.30 7.11
N VAL A 19 -1.59 -1.00 8.40
CA VAL A 19 -1.56 -2.02 9.46
C VAL A 19 -2.77 -2.96 9.40
N LEU A 20 -3.97 -2.44 9.09
CA LEU A 20 -5.19 -3.24 8.94
C LEU A 20 -5.13 -4.16 7.73
N VAL A 21 -4.65 -3.68 6.59
CA VAL A 21 -4.45 -4.49 5.38
C VAL A 21 -3.38 -5.55 5.64
N TYR A 22 -2.31 -5.22 6.37
CA TYR A 22 -1.29 -6.18 6.80
C TYR A 22 -1.90 -7.27 7.71
N LYS A 23 -2.67 -6.89 8.74
CA LYS A 23 -3.28 -7.89 9.62
C LYS A 23 -4.37 -8.70 8.91
N GLY A 24 -5.20 -8.08 8.08
CA GLY A 24 -6.34 -8.74 7.41
C GLY A 24 -5.94 -9.62 6.22
N LEU A 25 -4.99 -9.17 5.39
CA LEU A 25 -4.54 -9.91 4.21
C LEU A 25 -3.25 -10.70 4.44
N TYR A 26 -2.33 -10.25 5.28
CA TYR A 26 -1.04 -10.94 5.47
C TYR A 26 -1.07 -11.96 6.62
N TRP A 27 -1.69 -11.64 7.76
CA TRP A 27 -1.68 -12.54 8.93
C TRP A 27 -2.30 -13.93 8.67
N PRO A 28 -3.55 -14.05 8.16
CA PRO A 28 -4.15 -15.36 7.94
C PRO A 28 -3.46 -16.19 6.83
N TYR A 29 -2.81 -15.52 5.87
CA TYR A 29 -2.07 -16.19 4.80
C TYR A 29 -0.69 -16.71 5.25
N ARG A 30 -0.06 -16.06 6.25
CA ARG A 30 1.20 -16.51 6.86
C ARG A 30 1.03 -17.84 7.59
N GLU A 31 -0.09 -18.03 8.26
CA GLU A 31 -0.36 -19.23 9.05
C GLU A 31 -0.76 -20.43 8.17
N ASN A 32 -1.49 -20.21 7.06
CA ASN A 32 -2.12 -21.31 6.32
C ASN A 32 -1.49 -21.73 4.98
N ARG A 33 -0.64 -20.92 4.31
CA ARG A 33 -0.14 -21.25 2.94
C ARG A 33 1.35 -21.03 2.66
N TYR A 34 2.11 -20.45 3.58
CA TYR A 34 3.52 -20.10 3.36
C TYR A 34 4.38 -20.70 4.46
N ILE A 35 4.45 -22.02 4.57
CA ILE A 35 5.28 -22.70 5.58
C ILE A 35 6.76 -22.34 5.37
N ASP A 36 7.22 -22.18 4.12
CA ASP A 36 8.61 -21.83 3.79
C ASP A 36 8.98 -20.34 3.98
N LEU A 37 10.06 -20.11 4.73
CA LEU A 37 10.66 -18.80 5.03
C LEU A 37 10.92 -17.90 3.79
N PRO A 38 11.45 -18.39 2.65
CA PRO A 38 11.83 -17.56 1.51
C PRO A 38 10.63 -16.87 0.85
N ASN A 39 9.52 -17.59 0.72
CA ASN A 39 8.31 -17.06 0.11
C ASN A 39 7.65 -15.99 0.99
N ARG A 40 7.77 -16.10 2.32
CA ARG A 40 7.35 -15.04 3.25
C ARG A 40 8.18 -13.77 3.04
N ILE A 41 9.49 -13.90 2.84
CA ILE A 41 10.41 -12.75 2.66
C ILE A 41 10.15 -12.04 1.33
N ILE A 42 9.99 -12.79 0.22
CA ILE A 42 9.67 -12.20 -1.09
C ILE A 42 8.35 -11.45 -1.04
N PHE A 43 7.36 -12.04 -0.38
CA PHE A 43 6.06 -11.41 -0.18
C PHE A 43 6.15 -10.13 0.66
N GLN A 44 6.85 -10.18 1.81
CA GLN A 44 7.10 -9.00 2.65
C GLN A 44 7.82 -7.88 1.91
N LYS A 45 8.82 -8.21 1.08
CA LYS A 45 9.54 -7.21 0.25
C LYS A 45 8.61 -6.53 -0.74
N ARG A 46 7.78 -7.29 -1.46
CA ARG A 46 6.78 -6.72 -2.39
C ARG A 46 5.79 -5.79 -1.68
N TRP A 47 5.37 -6.17 -0.48
CA TRP A 47 4.44 -5.41 0.35
C TRP A 47 5.07 -4.12 0.90
N ALA A 48 6.33 -4.19 1.35
CA ALA A 48 7.09 -3.02 1.79
C ALA A 48 7.31 -2.02 0.66
N VAL A 49 7.70 -2.49 -0.54
CA VAL A 49 7.88 -1.64 -1.73
C VAL A 49 6.59 -0.90 -2.07
N LEU A 50 5.43 -1.56 -2.01
CA LEU A 50 4.15 -0.89 -2.22
C LEU A 50 3.91 0.21 -1.19
N MET A 51 4.07 -0.11 0.10
CA MET A 51 3.79 0.86 1.16
C MET A 51 4.71 2.07 1.08
N SER A 52 5.97 1.86 0.73
CA SER A 52 6.90 2.96 0.42
C SER A 52 6.41 3.79 -0.78
N LEU A 53 5.89 3.17 -1.84
CA LEU A 53 5.38 3.88 -3.01
C LEU A 53 4.13 4.71 -2.68
N LEU A 54 3.15 4.13 -1.98
CA LEU A 54 1.94 4.82 -1.56
C LEU A 54 2.25 5.97 -0.60
N ALA A 55 3.16 5.75 0.36
CA ALA A 55 3.61 6.80 1.26
C ALA A 55 4.29 7.95 0.50
N ALA A 56 5.14 7.64 -0.48
CA ALA A 56 5.79 8.65 -1.32
C ALA A 56 4.78 9.46 -2.14
N ILE A 57 3.78 8.81 -2.76
CA ILE A 57 2.72 9.48 -3.52
C ILE A 57 1.90 10.40 -2.61
N MET A 58 1.51 9.92 -1.43
CA MET A 58 0.73 10.70 -0.48
C MET A 58 1.54 11.88 0.08
N PHE A 59 2.82 11.67 0.38
CA PHE A 59 3.73 12.72 0.81
C PHE A 59 3.89 13.81 -0.27
N PHE A 60 4.13 13.42 -1.53
CA PHE A 60 4.25 14.35 -2.64
C PHE A 60 2.94 15.11 -2.89
N THR A 61 1.79 14.44 -2.80
CA THR A 61 0.47 15.06 -2.92
C THR A 61 0.23 16.12 -1.84
N GLN A 62 0.64 15.85 -0.59
CA GLN A 62 0.57 16.81 0.50
C GLN A 62 1.55 17.97 0.32
N PHE A 63 2.77 17.71 -0.17
CA PHE A 63 3.73 18.75 -0.51
C PHE A 63 3.17 19.70 -1.56
N VAL A 64 2.62 19.17 -2.66
CA VAL A 64 1.96 19.96 -3.71
C VAL A 64 0.82 20.80 -3.12
N LEU A 65 -0.03 20.20 -2.29
CA LEU A 65 -1.14 20.92 -1.64
C LEU A 65 -0.64 22.11 -0.81
N LEU A 66 0.44 21.92 -0.04
CA LEU A 66 0.97 22.93 0.87
C LEU A 66 1.71 24.06 0.16
N TYR A 67 2.45 23.77 -0.92
CA TYR A 67 3.39 24.74 -1.51
C TYR A 67 2.97 25.32 -2.86
N THR A 68 2.07 24.66 -3.60
CA THR A 68 1.72 25.10 -4.96
C THR A 68 0.28 25.56 -5.11
N ASN A 69 -0.59 25.32 -4.10
CA ASN A 69 -2.03 25.56 -4.16
C ASN A 69 -2.73 24.95 -5.41
N ASN A 70 -2.06 24.04 -6.12
CA ASN A 70 -2.52 23.55 -7.39
C ASN A 70 -3.46 22.36 -7.21
N ARG A 71 -4.76 22.66 -7.15
CA ARG A 71 -5.82 21.66 -6.91
C ARG A 71 -5.85 20.53 -7.94
N LEU A 72 -5.40 20.77 -9.17
CA LEU A 72 -5.37 19.73 -10.21
C LEU A 72 -4.35 18.64 -9.87
N TRP A 73 -3.14 19.03 -9.48
CA TRP A 73 -2.07 18.09 -9.11
C TRP A 73 -2.38 17.32 -7.83
N VAL A 74 -3.05 17.96 -6.88
CA VAL A 74 -3.53 17.29 -5.66
C VAL A 74 -4.53 16.18 -6.00
N LYS A 75 -5.51 16.47 -6.87
CA LYS A 75 -6.47 15.47 -7.35
C LYS A 75 -5.78 14.33 -8.12
N ALA A 76 -4.83 14.67 -8.98
CA ALA A 76 -4.05 13.69 -9.74
C ALA A 76 -3.23 12.78 -8.81
N GLY A 77 -2.61 13.33 -7.76
CA GLY A 77 -1.86 12.56 -6.77
C GLY A 77 -2.72 11.56 -5.99
N TYR A 78 -3.91 11.97 -5.54
CA TYR A 78 -4.86 11.04 -4.92
C TYR A 78 -5.36 9.96 -5.88
N ALA A 79 -5.68 10.33 -7.12
CA ALA A 79 -6.10 9.37 -8.15
C ALA A 79 -4.99 8.33 -8.41
N LEU A 80 -3.74 8.79 -8.53
CA LEU A 80 -2.57 7.93 -8.73
C LEU A 80 -2.32 7.01 -7.53
N GLY A 81 -2.50 7.50 -6.30
CA GLY A 81 -2.46 6.69 -5.09
C GLY A 81 -3.51 5.58 -5.08
N ILE A 82 -4.76 5.88 -5.47
CA ILE A 82 -5.84 4.89 -5.59
C ILE A 82 -5.51 3.87 -6.69
N THR A 83 -5.03 4.30 -7.86
CA THR A 83 -4.66 3.40 -8.96
C THR A 83 -3.57 2.41 -8.53
N VAL A 84 -2.52 2.89 -7.86
CA VAL A 84 -1.44 2.03 -7.32
C VAL A 84 -1.99 1.03 -6.31
N PHE A 85 -2.90 1.45 -5.44
CA PHE A 85 -3.53 0.58 -4.45
C PHE A 85 -4.39 -0.52 -5.12
N ILE A 86 -5.18 -0.18 -6.13
CA ILE A 86 -5.99 -1.15 -6.88
C ILE A 86 -5.09 -2.14 -7.63
N LEU A 87 -4.09 -1.66 -8.36
CA LEU A 87 -3.13 -2.51 -9.07
C LEU A 87 -2.43 -3.48 -8.13
N PHE A 88 -2.15 -3.05 -6.90
CA PHE A 88 -1.61 -3.91 -5.88
C PHE A 88 -2.57 -5.00 -5.43
N ILE A 89 -3.84 -4.68 -5.16
CA ILE A 89 -4.84 -5.69 -4.81
C ILE A 89 -4.95 -6.74 -5.92
N VAL A 90 -4.99 -6.29 -7.18
CA VAL A 90 -5.04 -7.19 -8.34
C VAL A 90 -3.79 -8.06 -8.41
N ASN A 91 -2.60 -7.48 -8.35
CA ASN A 91 -1.32 -8.21 -8.37
C ASN A 91 -1.24 -9.21 -7.21
N HIS A 92 -1.67 -8.81 -6.01
CA HIS A 92 -1.71 -9.66 -4.84
C HIS A 92 -2.66 -10.85 -5.04
N TYR A 93 -3.85 -10.61 -5.57
CA TYR A 93 -4.82 -11.64 -5.88
C TYR A 93 -4.30 -12.62 -6.94
N THR A 94 -3.70 -12.11 -8.02
CA THR A 94 -3.07 -12.94 -9.07
C THR A 94 -1.94 -13.79 -8.51
N PHE A 95 -1.08 -13.23 -7.65
CA PHE A 95 0.00 -13.98 -7.00
C PHE A 95 -0.53 -15.11 -6.12
N ILE A 96 -1.58 -14.86 -5.33
CA ILE A 96 -2.25 -15.89 -4.53
C ILE A 96 -2.87 -16.97 -5.44
N MET A 97 -3.56 -16.56 -6.51
CA MET A 97 -4.19 -17.50 -7.45
C MET A 97 -3.15 -18.38 -8.15
N GLN A 98 -2.05 -17.79 -8.64
CA GLN A 98 -0.96 -18.53 -9.27
C GLN A 98 -0.32 -19.54 -8.32
N LYS A 99 -0.13 -19.18 -7.05
CA LYS A 99 0.42 -20.11 -6.06
C LYS A 99 -0.54 -21.26 -5.73
N ASN A 100 -1.85 -21.00 -5.72
CA ASN A 100 -2.85 -22.06 -5.56
C ASN A 100 -2.91 -23.03 -6.74
N GLN A 101 -2.61 -22.54 -7.95
CA GLN A 101 -2.60 -23.35 -9.17
C GLN A 101 -1.30 -24.16 -9.33
N ASN A 102 -0.20 -23.74 -8.70
CA ASN A 102 1.08 -24.46 -8.71
C ASN A 102 1.65 -24.57 -7.27
N PRO A 103 1.13 -25.49 -6.44
CA PRO A 103 1.60 -25.67 -5.07
C PRO A 103 2.99 -26.33 -4.96
N MET A 104 3.55 -26.86 -6.06
CA MET A 104 4.84 -27.59 -6.07
C MET A 104 5.80 -27.08 -7.14
N LYS A 105 6.41 -25.91 -6.90
CA LYS A 105 7.75 -25.53 -7.37
C LYS A 105 8.40 -24.61 -6.35
#